data_AF-A0A3B8MP55-F1
#
_entry.id   AF-A0A3B8MP55-F1
#
_cell.length_a   1.000
_cell.length_b   1.000
_cell.length_c   1.000
_cell.angle_alpha   90.00
_cell.angle_beta   90.00
_cell.angle_gamma   90.00
#
_symmetry.space_group_name_H-M   'P 1'
#
loop_
_entity.id
_entity.type
_entity.pdbx_description
1 polymer ?
#
loop_
_entity_poly.entity_id
_entity_poly.type
_entity_poly.pdbx_seq_one_letter_code
_entity_poly.pdbx_strand_id
1 'polypeptide(L)'
;AAALLRHDLDAVASGEVPDDFSRFYSVNKIWRVRRGPVSATVFGEGKENLLTLVNGTATLHRLAISHTYFSKLTGRFQVDDLSVDGNAAHLMSEGTGVLNRPGYEQPLGRPILREEWGAEKANRDVYRLPYARATVDIEELPGPERGFQFHYVSKDILDDVTTQIFFEFPVGGIWETRDTAILPGNKQAVFLKEGPGRMRFGTDCIEIGPECGEHRIWALRNSDAVEDGYFRVILSLLTPIDFTFTVKALSNVAM
;
A
#
# COMPACT_ATOMS: atom_id res chain seq x y z
N ALA A 1 -3.05 5.78 20.42
CA ALA A 1 -3.92 4.88 19.64
C ALA A 1 -5.41 5.08 20.00
N ALA A 2 -5.91 6.31 19.95
CA ALA A 2 -7.30 6.62 20.27
C ALA A 2 -7.82 7.66 19.27
N ALA A 3 -8.51 7.19 18.23
CA ALA A 3 -9.51 7.91 17.42
C ALA A 3 -9.83 7.08 16.17
N LEU A 4 -10.63 6.02 16.30
CA LEU A 4 -11.18 5.28 15.15
C LEU A 4 -12.69 5.02 15.23
N LEU A 5 -13.38 5.55 16.24
CA LEU A 5 -14.82 5.32 16.39
C LEU A 5 -15.52 6.68 16.59
N ARG A 6 -16.20 7.14 15.53
CA ARG A 6 -17.29 8.11 15.66
C ARG A 6 -18.58 7.29 15.66
N HIS A 7 -19.39 7.49 16.69
CA HIS A 7 -20.73 6.93 16.96
C HIS A 7 -20.82 5.75 17.94
N ASP A 8 -21.95 5.75 18.64
CA ASP A 8 -22.22 5.34 20.02
C ASP A 8 -21.68 3.97 20.45
N LEU A 9 -21.06 3.96 21.63
CA LEU A 9 -20.65 2.77 22.37
C LEU A 9 -21.87 2.12 23.04
N ASP A 10 -22.88 1.73 22.26
CA ASP A 10 -23.89 0.81 22.76
C ASP A 10 -23.31 -0.61 22.75
N ALA A 11 -22.98 -1.06 23.95
CA ALA A 11 -22.50 -2.40 24.30
C ALA A 11 -21.32 -2.92 23.46
N VAL A 12 -20.09 -2.73 23.96
CA VAL A 12 -18.98 -3.63 23.61
C VAL A 12 -19.39 -5.02 24.07
N ALA A 13 -19.88 -5.84 23.14
CA ALA A 13 -20.18 -7.23 23.41
C ALA A 13 -18.89 -7.90 23.93
N SER A 14 -18.90 -8.30 25.21
CA SER A 14 -17.87 -9.12 25.81
C SER A 14 -18.00 -10.54 25.25
N GLY A 15 -17.47 -10.74 24.04
CA GLY A 15 -17.39 -12.04 23.38
C GLY A 15 -15.95 -12.28 22.93
N GLU A 16 -15.51 -13.54 23.04
CA GLU A 16 -14.24 -13.97 22.46
C GLU A 16 -14.30 -13.75 20.94
N VAL A 17 -13.27 -13.11 20.37
CA VAL A 17 -13.20 -12.89 18.92
C VAL A 17 -12.95 -14.24 18.25
N PRO A 18 -13.80 -14.70 17.30
CA PRO A 18 -13.62 -15.98 16.65
C PRO A 18 -12.25 -16.08 15.97
N ASP A 19 -11.61 -17.25 16.02
CA ASP A 19 -10.31 -17.47 15.37
C ASP A 19 -10.40 -17.71 13.86
N ASP A 20 -11.61 -17.85 13.32
CA ASP A 20 -11.85 -17.96 11.89
C ASP A 20 -13.05 -17.10 11.50
N PHE A 21 -12.79 -16.03 10.73
CA PHE A 21 -13.84 -15.25 10.09
C PHE A 21 -13.32 -14.43 8.91
N SER A 22 -14.21 -14.09 7.99
CA SER A 22 -14.04 -13.04 7.00
C SER A 22 -15.26 -12.12 7.08
N ARG A 23 -15.03 -10.82 7.26
CA ARG A 23 -16.11 -9.86 7.46
C ARG A 23 -15.80 -8.53 6.80
N PHE A 24 -16.69 -8.11 5.91
CA PHE A 24 -16.69 -6.77 5.35
C PHE A 24 -17.59 -5.84 6.18
N TYR A 25 -16.99 -4.75 6.66
CA TYR A 25 -17.67 -3.66 7.33
C TYR A 25 -17.93 -2.55 6.32
N SER A 26 -19.05 -2.66 5.59
CA SER A 26 -19.37 -1.79 4.45
C SER A 26 -19.40 -0.30 4.79
N VAL A 27 -19.92 0.06 5.97
CA VAL A 27 -19.97 1.45 6.45
C VAL A 27 -18.57 2.02 6.68
N ASN A 28 -17.65 1.22 7.23
CA ASN A 28 -16.28 1.65 7.50
C ASN A 28 -15.35 1.46 6.30
N LYS A 29 -15.82 0.78 5.24
CA LYS A 29 -15.02 0.33 4.10
C LYS A 29 -13.76 -0.41 4.57
N ILE A 30 -13.95 -1.43 5.42
CA ILE A 30 -12.86 -2.27 5.92
C ILE A 30 -13.22 -3.74 5.74
N TRP A 31 -12.31 -4.52 5.20
CA TRP A 31 -12.43 -5.97 5.15
C TRP A 31 -11.45 -6.61 6.14
N ARG A 32 -11.98 -7.39 7.09
CA ARG A 32 -11.16 -8.10 8.06
C ARG A 32 -11.24 -9.60 7.85
N VAL A 33 -10.09 -10.24 7.91
CA VAL A 33 -9.93 -11.68 7.79
C VAL A 33 -9.10 -12.19 8.96
N ARG A 34 -9.56 -13.26 9.61
CA ARG A 34 -8.80 -13.99 10.62
C ARG A 34 -8.80 -15.49 10.28
N ARG A 35 -7.62 -16.10 10.39
CA ARG A 35 -7.35 -17.53 10.19
C ARG A 35 -6.32 -17.97 11.24
N GLY A 36 -6.78 -18.29 12.45
CA GLY A 36 -5.94 -18.62 13.59
C GLY A 36 -4.97 -17.48 13.96
N PRO A 37 -3.65 -17.68 13.88
CA PRO A 37 -2.67 -16.64 14.20
C PRO A 37 -2.62 -15.50 13.16
N VAL A 38 -3.21 -15.70 11.98
CA VAL A 38 -3.22 -14.71 10.90
C VAL A 38 -4.43 -13.79 11.07
N SER A 39 -4.17 -12.49 11.11
CA SER A 39 -5.19 -11.44 11.16
C SER A 39 -4.83 -10.34 10.18
N ALA A 40 -5.66 -10.12 9.19
CA ALA A 40 -5.48 -9.12 8.14
C ALA A 40 -6.61 -8.10 8.14
N THR A 41 -6.26 -6.86 7.83
CA THR A 41 -7.22 -5.77 7.59
C THR A 41 -6.88 -5.09 6.27
N VAL A 42 -7.78 -5.20 5.31
CA VAL A 42 -7.77 -4.41 4.08
C VAL A 42 -8.57 -3.14 4.31
N PHE A 43 -7.98 -2.00 3.97
CA PHE A 43 -8.58 -0.70 4.17
C PHE A 43 -9.11 -0.13 2.86
N GLY A 44 -10.30 0.47 2.93
CA GLY A 44 -10.98 1.08 1.80
C GLY A 44 -10.93 2.60 1.83
N GLU A 45 -12.03 3.22 1.41
CA GLU A 45 -12.17 4.65 1.09
C GLU A 45 -11.33 5.62 1.94
N GLY A 46 -10.55 6.46 1.25
CA GLY A 46 -9.73 7.52 1.82
C GLY A 46 -8.41 7.05 2.46
N LYS A 47 -8.05 5.76 2.33
CA LYS A 47 -6.81 5.21 2.90
C LYS A 47 -5.74 4.98 1.84
N GLU A 48 -4.49 5.24 2.22
CA GLU A 48 -3.29 4.95 1.41
C GLU A 48 -2.57 3.67 1.89
N ASN A 49 -2.88 3.20 3.09
CA ASN A 49 -2.43 1.89 3.57
C ASN A 49 -3.47 0.86 3.12
N LEU A 50 -3.08 -0.08 2.26
CA LEU A 50 -3.99 -1.05 1.67
C LEU A 50 -4.19 -2.27 2.58
N LEU A 51 -3.14 -2.69 3.30
CA LEU A 51 -3.15 -3.90 4.12
C LEU A 51 -2.32 -3.71 5.39
N THR A 52 -2.89 -4.12 6.53
CA THR A 52 -2.11 -4.61 7.67
C THR A 52 -2.29 -6.11 7.82
N LEU A 53 -1.22 -6.82 8.19
CA LEU A 53 -1.26 -8.26 8.42
C LEU A 53 -0.43 -8.61 9.64
N VAL A 54 -1.01 -9.40 10.54
CA VAL A 54 -0.34 -9.98 11.69
C VAL A 54 -0.36 -11.49 11.54
N ASN A 55 0.78 -12.12 11.81
CA ASN A 55 0.94 -13.57 11.94
C ASN A 55 1.72 -13.83 13.23
N GLY A 56 1.03 -14.17 14.31
CA GLY A 56 1.66 -14.27 15.63
C GLY A 56 2.36 -12.96 16.02
N THR A 57 3.69 -13.00 16.15
CA THR A 57 4.55 -11.85 16.44
C THR A 57 5.02 -11.09 15.19
N ALA A 58 4.95 -11.69 14.00
CA ALA A 58 5.32 -11.02 12.77
C ALA A 58 4.20 -10.07 12.31
N THR A 59 4.55 -8.82 12.01
CA THR A 59 3.58 -7.79 11.61
C THR A 59 4.04 -7.07 10.35
N LEU A 60 3.21 -7.10 9.30
CA LEU A 60 3.23 -6.13 8.21
C LEU A 60 2.38 -4.94 8.65
N HIS A 61 3.04 -3.82 8.94
CA HIS A 61 2.40 -2.60 9.42
C HIS A 61 1.67 -1.87 8.30
N ARG A 62 2.27 -1.84 7.11
CA ARG A 62 1.73 -1.08 5.98
C ARG A 62 2.10 -1.73 4.66
N LEU A 63 1.12 -1.83 3.77
CA LEU A 63 1.31 -2.04 2.34
C LEU A 63 0.78 -0.81 1.63
N ALA A 64 1.58 -0.17 0.79
CA ALA A 64 1.10 0.97 0.00
C ALA A 64 1.77 1.05 -1.37
N ILE A 65 1.14 1.80 -2.27
CA ILE A 65 1.57 1.96 -3.65
C ILE A 65 1.75 3.45 -3.95
N SER A 66 2.84 3.81 -4.62
CA SER A 66 3.15 5.20 -4.97
C SER A 66 3.82 5.32 -6.32
N HIS A 67 3.44 6.34 -7.07
CA HIS A 67 3.95 6.73 -8.38
C HIS A 67 4.69 8.06 -8.26
N THR A 68 5.68 8.27 -9.13
CA THR A 68 6.32 9.59 -9.35
C THR A 68 5.42 10.51 -10.19
N TYR A 69 4.22 10.78 -9.69
CA TYR A 69 3.21 11.53 -10.45
C TYR A 69 3.10 13.01 -10.03
N PHE A 70 2.51 13.83 -10.90
CA PHE A 70 2.56 15.29 -10.86
C PHE A 70 1.82 15.91 -9.66
N SER A 71 2.58 16.32 -8.63
CA SER A 71 2.15 16.94 -7.35
C SER A 71 2.23 15.96 -6.17
N LYS A 72 2.27 16.51 -4.94
CA LYS A 72 2.64 15.81 -3.69
C LYS A 72 1.77 14.58 -3.37
N LEU A 73 0.55 14.49 -3.90
CA LEU A 73 -0.43 13.46 -3.51
C LEU A 73 -1.06 12.71 -4.69
N THR A 74 -0.89 13.16 -5.93
CA THR A 74 -1.56 12.55 -7.10
C THR A 74 -1.00 11.20 -7.50
N GLY A 75 0.20 10.86 -7.04
CA GLY A 75 0.83 9.58 -7.36
C GLY A 75 0.54 8.49 -6.33
N ARG A 76 -0.12 8.81 -5.22
CA ARG A 76 -0.39 7.83 -4.17
C ARG A 76 -1.63 7.04 -4.54
N PHE A 77 -1.60 5.72 -4.33
CA PHE A 77 -2.82 4.92 -4.41
C PHE A 77 -3.66 5.22 -3.16
N GLN A 78 -4.64 6.09 -3.33
CA GLN A 78 -5.67 6.34 -2.32
C GLN A 78 -6.91 5.57 -2.75
N VAL A 79 -7.46 4.74 -1.87
CA VAL A 79 -8.65 3.96 -2.22
C VAL A 79 -9.84 4.91 -2.34
N ASP A 80 -10.46 4.94 -3.51
CA ASP A 80 -11.71 5.64 -3.79
C ASP A 80 -12.91 4.70 -3.60
N ASP A 81 -12.76 3.41 -3.94
CA ASP A 81 -13.77 2.39 -3.63
C ASP A 81 -13.16 1.05 -3.22
N LEU A 82 -13.89 0.36 -2.35
CA LEU A 82 -13.65 -1.01 -1.91
C LEU A 82 -14.96 -1.80 -2.01
N SER A 83 -14.91 -2.89 -2.77
CA SER A 83 -15.93 -3.94 -2.80
C SER A 83 -15.35 -5.28 -2.38
N VAL A 84 -16.17 -6.14 -1.79
CA VAL A 84 -15.76 -7.47 -1.29
C VAL A 84 -16.78 -8.50 -1.76
N ASP A 85 -16.30 -9.58 -2.34
CA ASP A 85 -17.10 -10.74 -2.72
C ASP A 85 -16.42 -12.02 -2.19
N GLY A 86 -17.07 -12.67 -1.22
CA GLY A 86 -16.53 -13.87 -0.57
C GLY A 86 -15.14 -13.68 0.04
N ASN A 87 -14.15 -14.31 -0.58
CA ASN A 87 -12.73 -14.33 -0.19
C ASN A 87 -11.88 -13.34 -1.02
N ALA A 88 -12.51 -12.43 -1.75
CA ALA A 88 -11.84 -11.47 -2.61
C ALA A 88 -12.31 -10.02 -2.33
N ALA A 89 -11.43 -9.07 -2.57
CA ALA A 89 -11.70 -7.65 -2.52
C ALA A 89 -11.15 -6.93 -3.75
N HIS A 90 -11.88 -5.94 -4.23
CA HIS A 90 -11.46 -5.06 -5.31
C HIS A 90 -11.29 -3.64 -4.77
N LEU A 91 -10.07 -3.11 -4.91
CA LEU A 91 -9.74 -1.72 -4.60
C LEU A 91 -9.58 -0.92 -5.89
N MET A 92 -10.16 0.28 -5.92
CA MET A 92 -9.99 1.22 -7.02
C MET A 92 -9.42 2.55 -6.53
N SER A 93 -8.48 3.11 -7.28
CA SER A 93 -7.96 4.47 -7.13
C SER A 93 -8.21 5.23 -8.43
N GLU A 94 -8.90 6.36 -8.36
CA GLU A 94 -9.20 7.26 -9.48
C GLU A 94 -8.11 8.33 -9.68
N GLY A 95 -7.20 8.50 -8.70
CA GLY A 95 -6.13 9.50 -8.77
C GLY A 95 -6.63 10.95 -8.66
N THR A 96 -7.87 11.16 -8.22
CA THR A 96 -8.56 12.47 -8.16
C THR A 96 -8.38 13.20 -6.83
N GLY A 97 -7.57 12.68 -5.91
CA GLY A 97 -7.41 13.21 -4.54
C GLY A 97 -6.86 14.64 -4.43
N VAL A 98 -6.43 15.26 -5.54
CA VAL A 98 -5.96 16.64 -5.58
C VAL A 98 -6.71 17.45 -6.63
N LEU A 99 -7.41 18.48 -6.18
CA LEU A 99 -8.12 19.41 -7.05
C LEU A 99 -7.16 20.05 -8.07
N ASN A 100 -7.59 20.12 -9.33
CA ASN A 100 -6.85 20.72 -10.44
C ASN A 100 -5.51 20.06 -10.78
N ARG A 101 -5.31 18.82 -10.36
CA ARG A 101 -4.18 17.97 -10.73
C ARG A 101 -4.70 16.61 -11.26
N PRO A 102 -3.88 15.83 -11.98
CA PRO A 102 -2.53 16.13 -12.45
C PRO A 102 -2.55 17.06 -13.68
N GLY A 103 -1.46 17.82 -13.85
CA GLY A 103 -1.35 18.77 -14.96
C GLY A 103 -0.42 19.94 -14.65
N TYR A 104 -0.22 20.79 -15.65
CA TYR A 104 0.63 21.97 -15.59
C TYR A 104 -0.18 23.24 -15.83
N GLU A 105 -0.02 24.22 -14.94
CA GLU A 105 -0.54 25.55 -15.16
C GLU A 105 0.21 26.22 -16.31
N GLN A 106 -0.52 26.70 -17.31
CA GLN A 106 0.03 27.36 -18.48
C GLN A 106 0.49 28.80 -18.15
N PRO A 107 1.37 29.39 -18.99
CA PRO A 107 1.71 30.80 -18.89
C PRO A 107 0.48 31.70 -19.11
N LEU A 108 0.40 32.83 -18.40
CA LEU A 108 -0.68 33.81 -18.57
C LEU A 108 -0.53 34.69 -19.81
N GLY A 109 0.58 34.56 -20.55
CA GLY A 109 0.90 35.43 -21.69
C GLY A 109 1.23 36.88 -21.33
N ARG A 110 1.31 37.22 -20.03
CA ARG A 110 1.70 38.55 -19.52
C ARG A 110 2.63 38.43 -18.31
N PRO A 111 3.51 39.43 -18.07
CA PRO A 111 4.26 39.51 -16.83
C PRO A 111 3.33 39.67 -15.63
N ILE A 112 3.71 39.04 -14.52
CA ILE A 112 3.07 39.22 -13.20
C ILE A 112 4.16 39.35 -12.15
N LEU A 113 3.87 40.08 -11.08
CA LEU A 113 4.75 40.17 -9.93
C LEU A 113 4.73 38.86 -9.14
N ARG A 114 5.78 38.60 -8.36
CA ARG A 114 5.92 37.35 -7.59
C ARG A 114 4.81 37.21 -6.54
N GLU A 115 4.42 38.33 -5.95
CA GLU A 115 3.40 38.46 -4.92
C GLU A 115 2.01 38.06 -5.46
N GLU A 116 1.81 38.16 -6.77
CA GLU A 116 0.54 37.87 -7.45
C GLU A 116 0.41 36.39 -7.85
N TRP A 117 1.47 35.59 -7.78
CA TRP A 117 1.49 34.20 -8.27
C TRP A 117 0.38 33.33 -7.71
N GLY A 118 0.06 33.49 -6.41
CA GLY A 118 -0.98 32.73 -5.74
C GLY A 118 -2.38 33.08 -6.26
N ALA A 119 -2.70 34.36 -6.37
CA ALA A 119 -3.99 34.85 -6.84
C ALA A 119 -4.22 34.52 -8.32
N GLU A 120 -3.17 34.66 -9.13
CA GLU A 120 -3.24 34.45 -10.58
C GLU A 120 -3.30 32.98 -10.99
N LYS A 121 -3.09 32.04 -10.05
CA LYS A 121 -3.17 30.61 -10.31
C LYS A 121 -4.54 30.19 -10.86
N ALA A 122 -5.62 30.81 -10.38
CA ALA A 122 -6.99 30.54 -10.83
C ALA A 122 -7.24 31.00 -12.28
N ASN A 123 -6.44 31.93 -12.79
CA ASN A 123 -6.56 32.47 -14.14
C ASN A 123 -5.68 31.72 -15.16
N ARG A 124 -4.91 30.72 -14.71
CA ARG A 124 -4.08 29.90 -15.58
C ARG A 124 -4.89 28.75 -16.12
N ASP A 125 -4.89 28.61 -17.45
CA ASP A 125 -5.32 27.38 -18.08
C ASP A 125 -4.45 26.22 -17.58
N VAL A 126 -5.03 25.02 -17.50
CA VAL A 126 -4.33 23.83 -17.04
C VAL A 126 -4.24 22.84 -18.18
N TYR A 127 -3.00 22.52 -18.59
CA TYR A 127 -2.77 21.34 -19.41
C TYR A 127 -2.93 20.11 -18.54
N ARG A 128 -4.03 19.38 -18.76
CA ARG A 128 -4.40 18.21 -17.98
C ARG A 128 -3.60 17.00 -18.44
N LEU A 129 -3.15 16.22 -17.47
CA LEU A 129 -2.57 14.92 -17.70
C LEU A 129 -3.60 13.84 -17.31
N PRO A 130 -3.45 12.61 -17.81
CA PRO A 130 -4.29 11.51 -17.37
C PRO A 130 -4.16 11.31 -15.85
N TYR A 131 -5.22 10.83 -15.21
CA TYR A 131 -5.17 10.52 -13.78
C TYR A 131 -4.36 9.24 -13.53
N ALA A 132 -3.74 9.11 -12.36
CA ALA A 132 -3.06 7.88 -11.96
C ALA A 132 -4.08 6.83 -11.49
N ARG A 133 -4.93 6.37 -12.42
CA ARG A 133 -5.93 5.37 -12.10
C ARG A 133 -5.28 4.00 -11.96
N ALA A 134 -5.78 3.21 -11.03
CA ALA A 134 -5.33 1.84 -10.87
C ALA A 134 -6.33 1.01 -10.08
N THR A 135 -6.19 -0.31 -10.19
CA THR A 135 -6.95 -1.28 -9.39
C THR A 135 -6.03 -2.27 -8.70
N VAL A 136 -6.43 -2.74 -7.53
CA VAL A 136 -5.80 -3.86 -6.82
C VAL A 136 -6.88 -4.87 -6.49
N ASP A 137 -6.83 -6.03 -7.14
CA ASP A 137 -7.61 -7.20 -6.75
C ASP A 137 -6.85 -7.98 -5.69
N ILE A 138 -7.53 -8.36 -4.60
CA ILE A 138 -6.96 -9.05 -3.45
C ILE A 138 -7.75 -10.32 -3.23
N GLU A 139 -7.10 -11.48 -3.20
CA GLU A 139 -7.75 -12.77 -2.96
C GLU A 139 -7.04 -13.53 -1.86
N GLU A 140 -7.78 -14.12 -0.91
CA GLU A 140 -7.20 -15.07 0.04
C GLU A 140 -6.58 -16.26 -0.72
N LEU A 141 -5.35 -16.64 -0.37
CA LEU A 141 -4.68 -17.77 -1.01
C LEU A 141 -5.42 -19.09 -0.73
N PRO A 142 -5.60 -19.97 -1.74
CA PRO A 142 -6.27 -21.25 -1.56
C PRO A 142 -5.40 -22.27 -0.80
N GLY A 143 -6.06 -23.25 -0.19
CA GLY A 143 -5.39 -24.43 0.38
C GLY A 143 -4.77 -24.21 1.76
N PRO A 144 -3.63 -24.88 2.08
CA PRO A 144 -3.01 -24.79 3.40
C PRO A 144 -2.21 -23.49 3.59
N GLU A 145 -1.91 -22.77 2.51
CA GLU A 145 -1.25 -21.47 2.60
C GLU A 145 -2.17 -20.47 3.32
N ARG A 146 -1.56 -19.49 3.98
CA ARG A 146 -2.27 -18.38 4.61
C ARG A 146 -1.69 -17.10 4.06
N GLY A 147 -2.54 -16.15 3.71
CA GLY A 147 -2.11 -14.91 3.09
C GLY A 147 -3.00 -14.50 1.92
N PHE A 148 -2.49 -13.60 1.10
CA PHE A 148 -3.25 -12.97 0.02
C PHE A 148 -2.41 -12.90 -1.25
N GLN A 149 -3.08 -13.11 -2.38
CA GLN A 149 -2.59 -12.69 -3.69
C GLN A 149 -3.13 -11.30 -3.99
N PHE A 150 -2.31 -10.49 -4.63
CA PHE A 150 -2.61 -9.14 -5.09
C PHE A 150 -2.37 -9.08 -6.59
N HIS A 151 -3.32 -8.55 -7.35
CA HIS A 151 -3.16 -8.23 -8.76
C HIS A 151 -3.32 -6.72 -8.94
N TYR A 152 -2.21 -6.05 -9.25
CA TYR A 152 -2.13 -4.62 -9.39
C TYR A 152 -2.08 -4.23 -10.87
N VAL A 153 -3.04 -3.40 -11.29
CA VAL A 153 -3.15 -2.94 -12.68
C VAL A 153 -3.23 -1.41 -12.72
N SER A 154 -2.33 -0.76 -13.43
CA SER A 154 -2.45 0.67 -13.74
C SER A 154 -3.38 0.89 -14.94
N LYS A 155 -4.22 1.92 -14.91
CA LYS A 155 -5.19 2.23 -15.97
C LYS A 155 -5.01 3.66 -16.43
N ASP A 156 -4.96 3.87 -17.75
CA ASP A 156 -4.92 5.19 -18.38
C ASP A 156 -3.84 6.15 -17.80
N ILE A 157 -2.77 5.63 -17.20
CA ILE A 157 -1.65 6.41 -16.69
C ILE A 157 -0.61 6.59 -17.82
N LEU A 158 0.23 7.62 -17.74
CA LEU A 158 1.36 7.77 -18.66
C LEU A 158 2.32 6.57 -18.57
N ASP A 159 3.00 6.26 -19.67
CA ASP A 159 4.05 5.24 -19.73
C ASP A 159 5.31 5.65 -18.96
N ASP A 160 6.11 4.67 -18.54
CA ASP A 160 7.41 4.80 -17.89
C ASP A 160 7.41 5.61 -16.58
N VAL A 161 6.25 5.71 -15.91
CA VAL A 161 6.14 6.32 -14.58
C VAL A 161 6.69 5.36 -13.54
N THR A 162 7.75 5.80 -12.86
CA THR A 162 8.37 5.08 -11.76
C THR A 162 7.36 4.86 -10.64
N THR A 163 7.18 3.60 -10.25
CA THR A 163 6.16 3.15 -9.29
C THR A 163 6.77 2.20 -8.28
N GLN A 164 6.33 2.30 -7.02
CA GLN A 164 6.75 1.41 -5.95
C GLN A 164 5.55 0.81 -5.25
N ILE A 165 5.58 -0.51 -5.07
CA ILE A 165 4.82 -1.18 -4.01
C ILE A 165 5.78 -1.32 -2.84
N PHE A 166 5.39 -0.86 -1.66
CA PHE A 166 6.24 -0.94 -0.48
C PHE A 166 5.54 -1.53 0.73
N PHE A 167 6.33 -2.26 1.51
CA PHE A 167 5.92 -3.03 2.67
C PHE A 167 6.72 -2.55 3.86
N GLU A 168 6.06 -2.11 4.92
CA GLU A 168 6.72 -1.63 6.13
C GLU A 168 6.53 -2.62 7.27
N PHE A 169 7.65 -3.05 7.83
CA PHE A 169 7.72 -3.95 8.97
C PHE A 169 8.34 -3.21 10.16
N PRO A 170 7.91 -3.50 11.40
CA PRO A 170 8.63 -3.03 12.58
C PRO A 170 10.08 -3.50 12.53
N VAL A 171 11.00 -2.70 13.07
CA VAL A 171 12.38 -3.19 13.31
C VAL A 171 12.39 -4.25 14.43
N GLY A 172 13.48 -5.02 14.52
CA GLY A 172 13.68 -6.03 15.57
C GLY A 172 13.52 -7.49 15.12
N GLY A 173 13.15 -7.72 13.87
CA GLY A 173 13.20 -9.04 13.22
C GLY A 173 14.45 -9.24 12.36
N ILE A 174 14.41 -10.25 11.51
CA ILE A 174 15.42 -10.53 10.47
C ILE A 174 14.73 -10.42 9.12
N TRP A 175 15.30 -9.64 8.21
CA TRP A 175 14.95 -9.70 6.80
C TRP A 175 15.89 -10.66 6.08
N GLU A 176 15.35 -11.64 5.38
CA GLU A 176 16.12 -12.66 4.65
C GLU A 176 15.57 -12.92 3.24
N THR A 177 16.48 -13.13 2.30
CA THR A 177 16.26 -13.75 0.99
C THR A 177 17.03 -15.07 0.96
N ARG A 178 17.12 -15.72 -0.21
CA ARG A 178 17.92 -16.94 -0.37
C ARG A 178 19.41 -16.73 -0.04
N ASP A 179 19.96 -15.58 -0.38
CA ASP A 179 21.40 -15.30 -0.37
C ASP A 179 21.83 -14.18 0.58
N THR A 180 20.85 -13.46 1.15
CA THR A 180 21.08 -12.28 1.99
C THR A 180 20.27 -12.38 3.27
N ALA A 181 20.86 -12.03 4.40
CA ALA A 181 20.14 -11.82 5.66
C ALA A 181 20.69 -10.56 6.33
N ILE A 182 19.80 -9.70 6.82
CA ILE A 182 20.16 -8.46 7.52
C ILE A 182 19.31 -8.27 8.77
N LEU A 183 19.88 -7.54 9.73
CA LEU A 183 19.12 -6.94 10.83
C LEU A 183 18.60 -5.59 10.37
N PRO A 184 17.28 -5.42 10.16
CA PRO A 184 16.74 -4.18 9.66
C PRO A 184 16.95 -3.00 10.61
N GLY A 185 17.56 -1.93 10.11
CA GLY A 185 17.75 -0.68 10.82
C GLY A 185 16.54 0.25 10.73
N ASN A 186 16.44 1.20 11.67
CA ASN A 186 15.40 2.22 11.65
C ASN A 186 15.44 3.05 10.36
N LYS A 187 14.28 3.25 9.72
CA LYS A 187 14.14 3.97 8.44
C LYS A 187 14.97 3.41 7.29
N GLN A 188 15.52 2.20 7.44
CA GLN A 188 16.19 1.51 6.35
C GLN A 188 15.13 1.04 5.35
N ALA A 189 15.51 1.02 4.08
CA ALA A 189 14.74 0.29 3.08
C ALA A 189 15.63 -0.75 2.36
N VAL A 190 15.04 -1.61 1.56
CA VAL A 190 15.72 -2.49 0.61
C VAL A 190 14.83 -2.70 -0.62
N PHE A 191 15.44 -3.09 -1.74
CA PHE A 191 14.72 -3.57 -2.92
C PHE A 191 14.73 -5.10 -2.92
N LEU A 192 13.56 -5.71 -3.11
CA LEU A 192 13.48 -7.15 -3.37
C LEU A 192 13.67 -7.37 -4.87
N LYS A 193 14.86 -7.86 -5.24
CA LYS A 193 15.32 -7.94 -6.64
C LYS A 193 15.37 -9.34 -7.23
N GLU A 194 15.30 -10.37 -6.39
CA GLU A 194 15.36 -11.77 -6.82
C GLU A 194 14.71 -12.67 -5.77
N GLY A 195 13.81 -13.54 -6.22
CA GLY A 195 13.05 -14.46 -5.39
C GLY A 195 12.14 -13.80 -4.34
N PRO A 196 11.49 -14.63 -3.49
CA PRO A 196 10.75 -14.13 -2.36
C PRO A 196 11.68 -13.63 -1.24
N GLY A 197 11.19 -12.66 -0.48
CA GLY A 197 11.84 -12.14 0.72
C GLY A 197 10.98 -12.35 1.95
N ARG A 198 11.60 -12.55 3.11
CA ARG A 198 10.94 -12.95 4.36
C ARG A 198 11.33 -12.00 5.48
N MET A 199 10.32 -11.51 6.18
CA MET A 199 10.49 -10.83 7.47
C MET A 199 10.13 -11.81 8.59
N ARG A 200 11.10 -12.10 9.48
CA ARG A 200 10.97 -13.09 10.54
C ARG A 200 11.07 -12.47 11.94
N PHE A 201 10.16 -12.87 12.82
CA PHE A 201 10.18 -12.58 14.25
C PHE A 201 10.07 -13.89 15.01
N GLY A 202 11.19 -14.41 15.52
CA GLY A 202 11.22 -15.75 16.11
C GLY A 202 10.81 -16.82 15.09
N THR A 203 9.74 -17.56 15.39
CA THR A 203 9.18 -18.61 14.51
C THR A 203 8.15 -18.09 13.52
N ASP A 204 7.67 -16.86 13.69
CA ASP A 204 6.64 -16.27 12.84
C ASP A 204 7.27 -15.52 11.67
N CYS A 205 6.68 -15.68 10.49
CA CYS A 205 7.24 -15.10 9.28
C CYS A 205 6.15 -14.57 8.34
N ILE A 206 6.46 -13.47 7.66
CA ILE A 206 5.71 -12.95 6.53
C ILE A 206 6.64 -12.96 5.31
N GLU A 207 6.22 -13.65 4.25
CA GLU A 207 6.91 -13.73 2.97
C GLU A 207 6.22 -12.81 1.95
N ILE A 208 7.03 -12.10 1.17
CA ILE A 208 6.60 -11.27 0.04
C ILE A 208 7.23 -11.83 -1.23
N GLY A 209 6.45 -11.98 -2.29
CA GLY A 209 6.99 -12.35 -3.59
C GLY A 209 5.92 -12.39 -4.70
N PRO A 210 6.32 -12.41 -5.98
CA PRO A 210 7.70 -12.40 -6.44
C PRO A 210 8.34 -11.01 -6.32
N GLU A 211 9.63 -10.95 -6.63
CA GLU A 211 10.40 -9.72 -6.78
C GLU A 211 9.92 -8.85 -7.94
N CYS A 212 10.32 -7.57 -7.93
CA CYS A 212 10.26 -6.69 -9.10
C CYS A 212 11.29 -5.58 -8.92
N GLY A 213 12.06 -5.29 -9.98
CA GLY A 213 13.34 -4.58 -9.88
C GLY A 213 13.59 -3.53 -10.95
N GLU A 214 12.56 -2.90 -11.50
CA GLU A 214 12.65 -2.02 -12.69
C GLU A 214 13.50 -0.76 -12.48
N HIS A 215 13.66 -0.30 -11.24
CA HIS A 215 14.46 0.88 -10.92
C HIS A 215 15.03 0.83 -9.49
N ARG A 216 15.93 1.77 -9.17
CA ARG A 216 16.64 1.89 -7.88
C ARG A 216 16.46 3.24 -7.19
N ILE A 217 15.33 3.89 -7.42
CA ILE A 217 15.03 5.20 -6.85
C ILE A 217 14.55 5.00 -5.42
N TRP A 218 15.43 5.16 -4.43
CA TRP A 218 15.10 4.94 -3.02
C TRP A 218 14.06 5.91 -2.49
N ALA A 219 14.32 7.20 -2.65
CA ALA A 219 13.42 8.27 -2.24
C ALA A 219 12.53 8.65 -3.43
N LEU A 220 11.45 7.87 -3.62
CA LEU A 220 10.48 8.16 -4.67
C LEU A 220 9.82 9.52 -4.40
N ARG A 221 9.88 10.42 -5.38
CA ARG A 221 9.29 11.76 -5.25
C ARG A 221 7.82 11.63 -4.86
N ASN A 222 7.41 12.38 -3.82
CA ASN A 222 6.03 12.44 -3.30
C ASN A 222 5.53 11.17 -2.59
N SER A 223 6.34 10.10 -2.51
CA SER A 223 6.09 8.96 -1.62
C SER A 223 6.34 9.34 -0.17
N ASP A 224 5.72 8.60 0.76
CA ASP A 224 5.97 8.76 2.18
C ASP A 224 7.39 8.33 2.55
N ALA A 225 8.02 9.06 3.47
CA ALA A 225 9.22 8.59 4.13
C ALA A 225 8.91 7.34 4.96
N VAL A 226 9.92 6.51 5.22
CA VAL A 226 9.78 5.40 6.16
C VAL A 226 9.54 5.97 7.57
N GLU A 227 8.54 5.45 8.26
CA GLU A 227 8.21 5.87 9.62
C GLU A 227 9.29 5.47 10.64
N ASP A 228 9.38 6.20 11.75
CA ASP A 228 10.26 5.81 12.86
C ASP A 228 9.81 4.48 13.49
N GLY A 229 10.77 3.60 13.73
CA GLY A 229 10.53 2.24 14.21
C GLY A 229 10.29 1.21 13.11
N TYR A 230 10.37 1.60 11.83
CA TYR A 230 10.06 0.72 10.71
C TYR A 230 11.20 0.57 9.70
N PHE A 231 11.12 -0.55 8.98
CA PHE A 231 11.95 -0.96 7.85
C PHE A 231 11.06 -1.17 6.63
N ARG A 232 11.53 -0.79 5.44
CA ARG A 232 10.75 -0.86 4.20
C ARG A 232 11.34 -1.84 3.19
N VAL A 233 10.51 -2.70 2.63
CA VAL A 233 10.84 -3.50 1.44
C VAL A 233 10.13 -2.89 0.25
N ILE A 234 10.81 -2.81 -0.90
CA ILE A 234 10.31 -2.16 -2.12
C ILE A 234 10.33 -3.16 -3.28
N LEU A 235 9.20 -3.25 -3.98
CA LEU A 235 9.11 -3.76 -5.35
C LEU A 235 9.04 -2.54 -6.28
N SER A 236 9.95 -2.47 -7.26
CA SER A 236 10.05 -1.33 -8.19
C SER A 236 9.50 -1.68 -9.56
N LEU A 237 8.58 -0.85 -10.07
CA LEU A 237 7.85 -1.06 -11.32
C LEU A 237 7.89 0.20 -12.21
N LEU A 238 7.55 0.02 -13.48
CA LEU A 238 7.30 1.09 -14.47
C LEU A 238 5.92 0.88 -15.10
N THR A 239 5.20 1.95 -15.38
CA THR A 239 3.91 1.88 -16.09
C THR A 239 4.09 1.64 -17.59
N PRO A 240 3.12 0.97 -18.25
CA PRO A 240 1.91 0.38 -17.70
C PRO A 240 2.18 -0.89 -16.88
N ILE A 241 1.44 -1.06 -15.78
CA ILE A 241 1.62 -2.15 -14.81
C ILE A 241 0.47 -3.14 -14.94
N ASP A 242 0.85 -4.40 -15.07
CA ASP A 242 0.02 -5.59 -14.83
C ASP A 242 0.90 -6.56 -14.04
N PHE A 243 0.75 -6.57 -12.72
CA PHE A 243 1.67 -7.26 -11.82
C PHE A 243 0.96 -7.99 -10.69
N THR A 244 1.30 -9.26 -10.51
CA THR A 244 0.77 -10.10 -9.43
C THR A 244 1.84 -10.38 -8.39
N PHE A 245 1.50 -10.21 -7.11
CA PHE A 245 2.35 -10.59 -5.98
C PHE A 245 1.54 -11.20 -4.85
N THR A 246 2.23 -11.71 -3.84
CA THR A 246 1.66 -12.40 -2.70
C THR A 246 2.28 -11.88 -1.41
N VAL A 247 1.46 -11.89 -0.36
CA VAL A 247 1.89 -11.71 1.03
C VAL A 247 1.44 -12.95 1.78
N LYS A 248 2.39 -13.82 2.12
CA LYS A 248 2.13 -15.10 2.78
C LYS A 248 2.50 -15.04 4.25
N ALA A 249 1.63 -15.56 5.10
CA ALA A 249 1.92 -15.83 6.49
C ALA A 249 2.45 -17.26 6.60
N LEU A 250 3.72 -17.39 6.98
CA LEU A 250 4.37 -18.67 7.19
C LEU A 250 4.49 -18.93 8.69
N SER A 251 3.92 -20.03 9.15
CA SER A 251 4.20 -20.57 10.47
C SER A 251 5.24 -21.67 10.29
N ASN A 252 6.36 -21.62 11.02
CA ASN A 252 7.22 -22.81 11.10
C ASN A 252 6.42 -23.92 11.79
N VAL A 253 5.94 -24.91 11.03
CA VAL A 253 5.91 -26.27 11.54
C VAL A 253 7.36 -26.57 11.93
N ALA A 254 7.57 -26.95 13.19
CA ALA A 254 8.87 -27.08 13.84
C ALA A 254 10.04 -27.49 12.90
N MET A 255 11.17 -26.78 13.02
CA MET A 255 12.47 -27.32 12.58
C MET A 255 12.78 -28.62 13.31
#